data_AF-Q3IXL7-F1
#
_entry.id   AF-Q3IXL7-F1
#
_cell.length_a   1.000
_cell.length_b   1.000
_cell.length_c   1.000
_cell.angle_alpha   90.00
_cell.angle_beta   90.00
_cell.angle_gamma   90.00
#
_symmetry.space_group_name_H-M   'P 1'
#
loop_
_entity.id
_entity.type
_entity.pdbx_description
1 polymer ?
#
loop_
_entity_poly.entity_id
_entity_poly.type
_entity_poly.pdbx_seq_one_letter_code
_entity_poly.pdbx_strand_id
1 'polypeptide(L)' 'MLNNIGLPGLLVIAAAIIVLFGKGKVSSMMGELGRGISAFKQGLQDPPAEPAAAEPPREIKDA' A
#
# COMPACT_ATOMS: atom_id res chain seq x y z
N MET A 1 21.86 17.01 -25.28
CA MET A 1 21.44 17.82 -24.11
C MET A 1 20.08 17.37 -23.54
N LEU A 2 19.70 16.09 -23.66
CA LEU A 2 18.40 15.56 -23.17
C LEU A 2 18.54 14.51 -22.06
N ASN A 3 19.78 14.19 -21.68
CA ASN A 3 20.12 13.12 -20.74
C ASN A 3 19.77 13.45 -19.27
N ASN A 4 19.31 14.67 -19.00
CA ASN A 4 18.86 15.11 -17.67
C ASN A 4 17.33 15.07 -17.50
N ILE A 5 16.55 14.66 -18.51
CA ILE A 5 15.07 14.70 -18.45
C ILE A 5 14.46 13.40 -17.91
N GLY A 6 15.20 12.28 -17.91
CA GLY A 6 14.69 11.01 -17.41
C GLY A 6 14.47 11.01 -15.89
N LEU A 7 15.52 10.69 -15.12
CA LEU A 7 15.43 10.59 -13.66
C LEU A 7 15.30 11.98 -12.97
N PRO A 8 16.11 13.00 -13.32
CA PRO A 8 16.03 14.32 -12.68
C PRO A 8 14.75 15.07 -13.06
N GLY A 9 14.29 14.95 -14.32
CA GLY A 9 13.04 15.59 -14.77
C GLY A 9 11.81 15.08 -14.03
N LEU A 10 11.73 13.77 -13.78
CA LEU A 10 10.63 13.16 -13.03
C LEU A 10 10.59 13.62 -11.57
N LEU A 11 11.76 13.83 -10.94
CA LEU A 11 11.82 14.41 -9.58
C LEU A 11 11.29 15.84 -9.51
N VAL A 12 11.58 16.67 -10.52
CA VAL A 12 11.06 18.04 -10.59
C VAL A 12 9.53 18.03 -10.73
N ILE A 13 8.99 17.14 -11.55
CA ILE A 13 7.54 16.98 -11.72
C ILE A 13 6.89 16.50 -10.42
N ALA A 14 7.47 15.50 -9.74
CA ALA A 14 6.97 15.02 -8.46
C ALA A 14 7.00 16.13 -7.38
N ALA A 15 8.07 16.92 -7.33
CA ALA A 15 8.18 18.07 -6.42
C ALA A 15 7.11 19.13 -6.72
N ALA A 16 6.87 19.45 -8.00
CA ALA A 16 5.82 20.40 -8.40
C ALA A 16 4.42 19.94 -7.95
N ILE A 17 4.10 18.65 -8.10
CA ILE A 17 2.83 18.07 -7.63
C ILE A 17 2.74 18.18 -6.10
N ILE A 18 3.81 17.88 -5.36
CA ILE A 18 3.81 17.98 -3.89
C ILE A 18 3.62 19.43 -3.43
N VAL A 19 4.18 20.42 -4.15
CA VAL A 19 4.01 21.85 -3.83
C VAL A 19 2.58 22.33 -4.10
N LEU A 20 1.98 21.94 -5.23
CA LEU A 20 0.62 22.36 -5.60
C LEU A 20 -0.46 21.76 -4.71
N PHE A 21 -0.33 20.47 -4.37
CA PHE A 21 -1.33 19.76 -3.58
C PHE A 21 -1.03 19.78 -2.08
N GLY A 22 0.21 20.10 -1.71
CA GLY A 22 0.70 20.12 -0.33
C GLY A 22 1.00 18.71 0.22
N LYS A 23 2.05 18.60 1.03
CA LYS A 23 2.50 17.34 1.65
C LYS A 23 1.40 16.58 2.42
N GLY A 24 0.46 17.30 3.03
CA GLY A 24 -0.62 16.71 3.83
C GLY A 24 -1.65 15.95 2.98
N LYS A 25 -2.15 16.55 1.89
CA LYS A 25 -3.14 15.90 1.02
C LYS A 25 -2.54 14.75 0.23
N VAL A 26 -1.30 14.90 -0.26
CA VAL A 26 -0.62 13.83 -0.99
C VAL A 26 -0.37 12.62 -0.08
N SER A 27 0.03 12.83 1.19
CA SER A 27 0.27 11.74 2.13
C SER A 27 -1.00 10.99 2.55
N SER A 28 -2.13 11.69 2.73
CA SER A 28 -3.40 11.02 3.06
C SER A 28 -3.89 10.18 1.89
N MET A 29 -3.81 10.72 0.68
CA MET A 29 -4.19 10.00 -0.55
C MET A 29 -3.29 8.79 -0.81
N MET A 30 -1.97 8.91 -0.65
CA MET A 30 -1.06 7.78 -0.82
C MET A 30 -1.29 6.67 0.23
N GLY A 31 -1.74 7.03 1.44
CA GLY A 31 -2.11 6.05 2.46
C GLY A 31 -3.36 5.24 2.08
N GLU A 32 -4.41 5.89 1.59
CA GLU A 32 -5.65 5.23 1.17
C GLU A 32 -5.45 4.40 -0.12
N LEU A 33 -4.76 4.97 -1.11
CA LEU A 33 -4.40 4.29 -2.35
C LEU A 33 -3.45 3.11 -2.09
N GLY A 34 -2.47 3.27 -1.20
CA GLY A 34 -1.52 2.22 -0.83
C GLY A 34 -2.20 1.01 -0.19
N ARG A 35 -3.18 1.23 0.70
CA ARG A 35 -3.98 0.13 1.28
C ARG A 35 -4.83 -0.57 0.23
N GLY A 36 -5.47 0.17 -0.68
CA GLY A 36 -6.27 -0.40 -1.77
C GLY A 36 -5.43 -1.26 -2.73
N ILE A 37 -4.26 -0.76 -3.13
CA ILE A 37 -3.31 -1.51 -3.97
C ILE A 37 -2.76 -2.72 -3.21
N SER A 38 -2.46 -2.60 -1.92
CA SER A 38 -1.94 -3.72 -1.11
C SER A 38 -2.98 -4.84 -0.96
N ALA A 39 -4.24 -4.50 -0.66
CA ALA A 39 -5.34 -5.47 -0.58
C ALA A 39 -5.62 -6.12 -1.95
N PHE A 40 -5.56 -5.35 -3.03
CA PHE A 40 -5.68 -5.87 -4.39
C PHE A 40 -4.54 -6.84 -4.73
N LYS A 41 -3.30 -6.47 -4.37
CA LYS A 41 -2.12 -7.32 -4.56
C LYS A 41 -2.19 -8.59 -3.71
N GLN A 42 -2.72 -8.51 -2.49
CA GLN A 42 -2.96 -9.68 -1.63
C GLN A 42 -4.01 -10.60 -2.26
N GLY A 43 -5.16 -10.07 -2.67
CA GLY A 43 -6.22 -10.85 -3.33
C GLY A 43 -5.82 -11.46 -4.68
N LEU A 44 -4.81 -10.90 -5.37
CA LEU A 44 -4.26 -11.50 -6.60
C LEU A 44 -3.17 -12.55 -6.32
N GLN A 45 -2.47 -12.47 -5.19
CA GLN A 45 -1.37 -13.38 -4.84
C GLN A 45 -1.83 -14.52 -3.93
N ASP A 46 -2.99 -14.39 -3.26
CA ASP A 46 -3.64 -15.48 -2.55
C ASP A 46 -4.39 -16.36 -3.57
N PRO A 47 -3.86 -17.53 -4.01
CA PRO A 47 -4.75 -18.64 -4.38
C PRO A 47 -5.64 -18.94 -3.17
N PRO A 48 -6.89 -19.40 -3.34
CA PRO A 48 -7.90 -19.45 -2.27
C PRO A 48 -7.33 -20.09 -1.00
N ALA A 49 -6.84 -19.25 -0.11
CA ALA A 49 -6.23 -19.66 1.13
C ALA A 49 -7.39 -19.73 2.12
N GLU A 50 -7.64 -20.94 2.59
CA GLU A 50 -8.62 -21.24 3.62
C GLU A 50 -8.55 -20.21 4.75
N PRO A 51 -9.71 -19.76 5.26
CA PRO A 51 -9.76 -18.70 6.25
C PRO A 51 -8.96 -19.10 7.50
N ALA A 52 -7.87 -18.38 7.74
CA ALA A 52 -7.15 -18.38 9.00
C ALA A 52 -7.99 -17.67 10.07
N ALA A 53 -9.06 -18.29 10.55
CA ALA A 53 -9.74 -17.90 11.79
C ALA A 53 -10.73 -18.96 12.24
N ALA A 54 -10.28 -19.85 13.12
CA ALA A 54 -10.92 -20.15 14.40
C ALA A 54 -10.09 -21.24 15.08
N GLU A 55 -9.11 -20.86 15.90
CA GLU A 55 -8.67 -21.79 16.93
C GLU A 55 -9.85 -21.99 17.89
N PRO A 56 -10.46 -23.19 17.99
CA PRO A 56 -11.45 -23.44 19.02
C PRO A 56 -10.75 -23.37 20.39
N PRO A 57 -11.35 -22.71 21.40
CA PRO A 57 -10.82 -22.69 22.75
C PRO A 57 -10.51 -24.13 23.19
N ARG A 58 -9.24 -24.43 23.49
CA ARG A 58 -8.84 -25.72 24.06
C ARG A 58 -9.37 -25.77 25.50
N GLU A 59 -10.61 -26.22 25.65
CA GLU A 59 -11.15 -26.74 26.90
C GLU A 59 -10.43 -28.06 27.18
N ILE A 60 -9.48 -28.06 28.11
CA ILE A 60 -9.03 -29.30 28.75
C ILE A 60 -9.63 -29.28 30.15
N LYS A 61 -10.82 -29.88 30.26
CA LYS A 61 -11.26 -30.59 31.46
C LYS A 61 -10.34 -31.79 31.61
N ASP A 62 -9.70 -31.96 32.76
CA ASP A 62 -9.37 -33.26 33.38
C ASP A 62 -8.74 -33.00 34.76
N ALA A 63 -9.51 -33.27 35.83
CA ALA A 63 -9.06 -33.45 37.21
C ALA A 63 -9.98 -34.45 37.92
#